data_AF-A0AB74D8V7-F1
#
_entry.id   AF-A0AB74D8V7-F1
#
_cell.length_a   1.000
_cell.length_b   1.000
_cell.length_c   1.000
_cell.angle_alpha   90.00
_cell.angle_beta   90.00
_cell.angle_gamma   90.00
#
_symmetry.space_group_name_H-M   'P 1'
#
loop_
_entity.id
_entity.type
_entity.pdbx_description
1 polymer ?
#
loop_
_entity_poly.entity_id
_entity_poly.type
_entity_poly.pdbx_seq_one_letter_code
_entity_poly.pdbx_strand_id
1 'polypeptide(L)' 'ITVNKNAIPNDPEKPFVTSGVRLGSPAMTTRGFGTAEAELVGNLIADVLDNPEDAATIERVRAQVADLTKRFPVYR' A
#
# COMPACT_ATOMS: atom_id res chain seq x y z
N ILE A 1 -1.41 -1.53 5.10
CA ILE A 1 -0.96 -1.80 3.72
C ILE A 1 0.31 -2.62 3.84
N THR A 2 0.44 -3.71 3.07
CA THR A 2 1.60 -4.61 3.16
C THR A 2 2.29 -4.63 1.80
N VAL A 3 3.59 -4.30 1.78
CA VAL A 3 4.42 -4.22 0.58
C VAL A 3 5.81 -4.77 0.87
N ASN A 4 6.58 -5.05 -0.17
CA ASN A 4 7.97 -5.50 -0.04
C ASN A 4 8.92 -4.40 -0.52
N LYS A 5 10.01 -4.19 0.23
CA LYS A 5 11.15 -3.40 -0.23
C LYS A 5 11.79 -4.07 -1.45
N ASN A 6 12.19 -3.28 -2.44
CA ASN A 6 12.72 -3.79 -3.70
C ASN A 6 13.75 -2.82 -4.27
N ALA A 7 14.89 -3.34 -4.73
CA ALA A 7 15.90 -2.54 -5.40
C ALA A 7 15.35 -1.92 -6.69
N ILE A 8 15.80 -0.71 -7.01
CA ILE A 8 15.50 -0.04 -8.28
C ILE A 8 16.74 -0.05 -9.19
N PRO A 9 16.62 0.21 -10.51
CA PRO A 9 17.79 0.37 -11.37
C PRO A 9 18.73 1.45 -10.82
N ASN A 10 20.03 1.13 -10.74
CA ASN A 10 21.07 1.99 -10.15
C ASN A 10 20.74 2.47 -8.72
N ASP A 11 20.17 1.58 -7.89
CA ASP A 11 19.82 1.89 -6.50
C ASP A 11 21.04 2.45 -5.73
N PRO A 12 20.95 3.68 -5.17
CA PRO A 12 22.03 4.24 -4.37
C PRO A 12 22.20 3.52 -3.02
N GLU A 13 21.17 2.82 -2.57
CA GLU A 13 21.15 2.14 -1.28
C GLU A 13 21.69 0.71 -1.35
N LYS A 14 22.10 0.21 -0.19
CA LYS A 14 22.63 -1.16 -0.07
C LYS A 14 21.54 -2.21 -0.36
N PRO A 15 21.91 -3.43 -0.80
CA PRO A 15 20.95 -4.50 -1.13
C PRO A 15 19.94 -4.87 -0.05
N PHE A 16 20.24 -4.60 1.23
CA PHE A 16 19.37 -4.89 2.37
C PHE A 16 18.47 -3.71 2.80
N VAL A 17 18.68 -2.51 2.25
CA VAL A 17 17.88 -1.31 2.54
C VAL A 17 16.94 -1.04 1.37
N THR A 18 17.50 -0.88 0.17
CA THR A 18 16.83 -0.57 -1.10
C THR A 18 15.97 0.70 -1.09
N SER A 19 15.86 1.37 -2.23
CA SER A 19 15.13 2.65 -2.35
C SER A 19 13.70 2.52 -2.88
N GLY A 20 13.24 1.30 -3.20
CA GLY A 20 11.94 1.08 -3.85
C GLY A 20 11.00 0.13 -3.10
N VAL A 21 9.77 0.08 -3.59
CA VAL A 21 8.73 -0.88 -3.15
C VAL A 21 8.12 -1.59 -4.36
N ARG A 22 7.74 -2.85 -4.17
CA ARG A 22 7.03 -3.63 -5.20
C ARG A 22 5.57 -3.85 -4.80
N LEU A 23 4.68 -3.50 -5.72
CA LEU A 23 3.23 -3.66 -5.60
C LEU A 23 2.73 -4.72 -6.58
N GLY A 24 1.70 -5.47 -6.17
CA GLY A 24 1.06 -6.48 -7.01
C GLY A 24 -0.45 -6.48 -6.82
N SER A 25 -1.19 -6.60 -7.91
CA SER A 25 -2.66 -6.63 -7.92
C SER A 25 -3.32 -7.97 -7.52
N PRO A 26 -2.70 -9.17 -7.65
CA PRO A 26 -3.42 -10.43 -7.45
C PRO A 26 -4.16 -10.55 -6.11
N ALA A 27 -3.52 -10.14 -4.99
CA ALA A 27 -4.13 -10.26 -3.67
C ALA A 27 -5.40 -9.41 -3.50
N MET A 28 -5.44 -8.21 -4.10
CA MET A 28 -6.61 -7.33 -4.02
C MET A 28 -7.69 -7.74 -5.03
N THR A 29 -7.31 -8.14 -6.25
CA THR A 29 -8.29 -8.54 -7.28
C THR A 29 -8.96 -9.86 -6.94
N THR A 30 -8.26 -10.83 -6.36
CA THR A 30 -8.89 -12.08 -5.85
C THR A 30 -9.90 -11.81 -4.73
N ARG A 31 -9.74 -10.71 -3.98
CA ARG A 31 -10.70 -10.26 -2.96
C ARG A 31 -11.88 -9.47 -3.53
N GLY A 32 -11.90 -9.19 -4.84
CA GLY A 32 -12.97 -8.47 -5.51
C GLY A 32 -12.78 -6.95 -5.63
N PHE A 33 -11.58 -6.43 -5.39
CA PHE A 33 -11.29 -5.00 -5.61
C PHE A 33 -11.40 -4.68 -7.11
N GLY A 34 -12.13 -3.61 -7.44
CA GLY A 34 -12.18 -3.05 -8.78
C GLY A 34 -11.13 -1.97 -9.00
N THR A 35 -11.26 -1.25 -10.12
CA THR A 35 -10.36 -0.15 -10.48
C THR A 35 -10.47 1.02 -9.49
N ALA A 36 -11.67 1.37 -9.05
CA ALA A 36 -11.89 2.45 -8.10
C ALA A 36 -11.25 2.16 -6.73
N GLU A 37 -11.37 0.92 -6.23
CA GLU A 37 -10.69 0.51 -5.00
C GLU A 37 -9.16 0.48 -5.17
N ALA A 38 -8.66 0.05 -6.33
CA ALA A 38 -7.22 0.07 -6.61
C ALA A 38 -6.65 1.50 -6.65
N GLU A 39 -7.38 2.44 -7.28
CA GLU A 39 -7.02 3.87 -7.30
C GLU A 39 -7.02 4.45 -5.88
N LEU A 40 -8.04 4.16 -5.08
CA LEU A 40 -8.09 4.57 -3.68
C LEU A 40 -6.88 4.02 -2.90
N VAL A 41 -6.53 2.75 -3.07
CA VAL A 41 -5.34 2.17 -2.42
C VAL A 41 -4.07 2.90 -2.87
N GLY A 42 -3.94 3.25 -4.16
CA GLY A 42 -2.82 4.04 -4.67
C GLY A 42 -2.70 5.40 -3.99
N ASN A 43 -3.81 6.13 -3.87
CA ASN A 43 -3.83 7.44 -3.19
C ASN A 43 -3.48 7.31 -1.70
N LEU A 44 -3.99 6.29 -1.02
CA LEU A 44 -3.66 6.03 0.39
C LEU A 44 -2.18 5.67 0.59
N ILE A 45 -1.55 5.02 -0.38
CA ILE A 45 -0.09 4.79 -0.36
C ILE A 45 0.64 6.12 -0.53
N ALA A 46 0.25 6.94 -1.50
CA ALA A 46 0.87 8.25 -1.77
C ALA A 46 0.79 9.18 -0.55
N ASP A 47 -0.38 9.27 0.10
CA ASP A 47 -0.58 10.07 1.32
C ASP A 47 0.48 9.75 2.40
N VAL A 48 0.77 8.46 2.61
CA VAL A 48 1.77 8.03 3.61
C VAL A 48 3.20 8.29 3.11
N LEU A 49 3.48 8.12 1.82
CA LEU A 49 4.81 8.37 1.27
C LEU A 49 5.19 9.85 1.29
N ASP A 50 4.21 10.75 1.11
CA ASP A 50 4.44 12.20 1.16
C ASP A 50 4.75 12.69 2.58
N ASN A 51 4.21 12.02 3.62
CA ASN A 51 4.41 12.37 5.02
C ASN A 51 4.64 11.12 5.90
N PRO A 52 5.78 10.42 5.75
CA PRO A 52 5.98 9.08 6.31
C PRO A 52 6.12 9.03 7.84
N GLU A 53 6.34 10.18 8.48
CA GLU A 53 6.46 10.31 9.93
C GLU A 53 5.23 10.99 10.57
N ASP A 54 4.24 11.42 9.77
CA ASP A 54 3.02 12.04 10.29
C ASP A 54 2.05 11.00 10.84
N ALA A 55 2.04 10.88 12.18
CA ALA A 55 1.17 9.97 12.90
C ALA A 55 -0.32 10.19 12.60
N ALA A 56 -0.75 11.43 12.35
CA ALA A 56 -2.15 11.71 12.06
C ALA A 56 -2.57 11.17 10.68
N THR A 57 -1.73 11.38 9.66
CA THR A 57 -1.93 10.80 8.33
C THR A 57 -1.89 9.27 8.37
N ILE A 58 -0.93 8.68 9.10
CA ILE A 58 -0.83 7.22 9.24
C ILE A 58 -2.10 6.63 9.86
N GLU A 59 -2.64 7.24 10.92
CA GLU A 59 -3.83 6.73 11.59
C GLU A 59 -5.09 6.89 10.72
N ARG A 60 -5.24 8.02 10.04
CA ARG A 60 -6.32 8.23 9.07
C ARG A 60 -6.30 7.17 7.96
N VAL A 61 -5.14 6.94 7.36
CA VAL A 61 -4.98 5.95 6.29
C VAL A 61 -5.25 4.54 6.81
N ARG A 62 -4.77 4.20 8.02
CA ARG A 62 -5.05 2.91 8.67
C ARG A 62 -6.55 2.67 8.82
N ALA A 63 -7.31 3.66 9.28
CA ALA A 63 -8.76 3.58 9.41
C ALA A 63 -9.45 3.36 8.05
N GLN A 64 -9.09 4.15 7.04
CA GLN A 64 -9.66 4.04 5.69
C GLN A 64 -9.38 2.67 5.04
N VAL A 65 -8.17 2.13 5.22
CA VAL A 65 -7.81 0.78 4.75
C VAL A 65 -8.61 -0.29 5.49
N ALA A 66 -8.82 -0.15 6.80
CA ALA A 66 -9.62 -1.08 7.58
C ALA A 66 -11.08 -1.11 7.08
N ASP A 67 -11.68 0.05 6.82
CA ASP A 67 -13.06 0.12 6.33
C ASP A 67 -13.20 -0.42 4.90
N LEU A 68 -12.23 -0.14 4.03
CA LEU A 68 -12.20 -0.74 2.69
C LEU A 68 -12.10 -2.26 2.77
N THR A 69 -11.18 -2.79 3.57
CA THR A 69 -10.97 -4.24 3.64
C THR A 69 -12.11 -5.02 4.31
N LYS A 70 -12.90 -4.38 5.21
CA LYS A 70 -14.14 -4.97 5.75
C LYS A 70 -15.19 -5.25 4.68
N ARG A 71 -15.27 -4.41 3.63
CA ARG A 71 -16.19 -4.60 2.50
C ARG A 71 -15.84 -5.82 1.63
N PHE A 72 -14.59 -6.28 1.69
CA PHE A 72 -14.02 -7.34 0.87
C PHE A 72 -13.27 -8.36 1.73
N PRO A 73 -13.98 -9.15 2.56
CA PRO A 73 -13.36 -10.10 3.49
C PRO A 73 -12.60 -11.21 2.75
N VAL A 74 -11.55 -11.73 3.39
CA VAL A 74 -10.68 -12.78 2.81
C VAL A 74 -11.33 -14.16 2.84
N TYR A 75 -12.15 -14.45 3.86
CA TYR A 75 -12.87 -15.71 4.03
C TYR A 75 -14.36 -15.42 4.27
N ARG A 76 -15.23 -16.29 3.76
CA ARG A 76 -16.67 -16.31 4.03
C ARG A 76 -17.02 -17.64 4.67
#